data_AF-A0A517SHN3-F1
#
_entry.id   AF-A0A517SHN3-F1
#
_cell.length_a   1.000
_cell.length_b   1.000
_cell.length_c   1.000
_cell.angle_alpha   90.00
_cell.angle_beta   90.00
_cell.angle_gamma   90.00
#
_symmetry.space_group_name_H-M   'P 1'
#
loop_
_entity.id
_entity.type
_entity.pdbx_description
1 polymer ?
#
loop_
_entity_poly.entity_id
_entity_poly.type
_entity_poly.pdbx_seq_one_letter_code
_entity_poly.pdbx_strand_id
1 'polypeptide(L)'
;MMTFKKLLNDDAGFIVSAELVLISTIAVLGLVVGLSEVSLNINNELEDVGSAFAAMRQSYEVSCTSGHKASKSGTCFEDRCDFCDGQNDIH
;
A
#
# COMPACT_ATOMS: atom_id res chain seq x y z
N MET A 1 34.91 -30.41 37.49
CA MET A 1 33.44 -30.26 37.63
C MET A 1 33.10 -28.98 38.39
N MET A 2 33.44 -27.81 37.84
CA MET A 2 33.14 -26.50 38.45
C MET A 2 32.35 -25.59 37.50
N THR A 3 32.43 -25.81 36.19
CA THR A 3 31.75 -25.02 35.16
C THR A 3 30.23 -25.20 35.19
N PHE A 4 29.74 -26.43 35.36
CA PHE A 4 28.29 -26.71 35.37
C PHE A 4 27.60 -26.16 36.64
N LYS A 5 28.28 -26.21 37.80
CA LYS A 5 27.80 -25.57 39.03
C LYS A 5 27.80 -24.04 38.94
N LYS A 6 28.78 -23.45 38.25
CA LYS A 6 28.81 -22.00 38.00
C LYS A 6 27.66 -21.54 37.11
N LEU A 7 27.34 -22.29 36.04
CA LEU A 7 26.19 -21.98 35.18
C LEU A 7 24.85 -22.12 35.90
N LEU A 8 24.71 -23.12 36.78
CA LEU A 8 23.47 -23.34 37.56
C LEU A 8 23.26 -22.32 38.70
N ASN A 9 24.31 -21.62 39.12
CA ASN A 9 24.29 -20.59 40.17
C ASN A 9 24.50 -19.18 39.60
N ASP A 10 24.47 -19.03 38.27
CA ASP A 10 24.61 -17.73 37.60
C ASP A 10 23.23 -17.08 37.48
N ASP A 11 22.79 -16.45 38.57
CA ASP A 11 21.54 -15.67 38.60
C ASP A 11 21.63 -14.40 37.72
N ALA A 12 22.84 -13.90 37.44
CA ALA A 12 23.04 -12.70 36.62
C ALA A 12 22.77 -12.98 35.12
N GLY A 13 23.13 -14.18 34.64
CA GLY A 13 22.85 -14.59 33.26
C GLY A 13 21.36 -14.78 32.95
N PHE A 14 20.57 -15.29 33.91
CA PHE A 14 19.13 -15.53 33.74
C PHE A 14 18.31 -14.22 33.76
N ILE A 15 18.64 -13.28 34.65
CA ILE A 15 17.95 -11.99 34.78
C ILE A 15 18.19 -11.11 33.54
N VAL A 16 19.45 -11.05 33.06
CA VAL A 16 19.79 -10.26 31.86
C VAL A 16 19.16 -10.82 30.58
N SER A 17 18.92 -12.13 30.51
CA SER A 17 18.28 -12.75 29.35
C SER A 17 16.77 -12.44 29.26
N ALA A 18 16.05 -12.38 30.38
CA ALA A 18 14.60 -12.15 30.37
C ALA A 18 14.26 -10.69 29.99
N GLU A 19 15.02 -9.73 30.51
CA GLU A 19 14.85 -8.30 30.22
C GLU A 19 15.12 -7.98 28.74
N LEU A 20 16.14 -8.61 28.16
CA LEU A 20 16.50 -8.42 26.75
C LEU A 20 15.46 -9.06 25.81
N VAL A 21 14.85 -10.19 26.20
CA VAL A 21 13.70 -10.77 25.50
C VAL A 21 12.48 -9.84 25.56
N LEU A 22 12.20 -9.22 26.71
CA LEU A 22 11.11 -8.25 26.81
C LEU A 22 11.34 -7.02 25.92
N ILE A 23 12.54 -6.45 25.90
CA ILE A 23 12.86 -5.29 25.04
C ILE A 23 12.78 -5.67 23.56
N SER A 24 13.33 -6.82 23.17
CA SER A 24 13.28 -7.28 21.78
C SER A 24 11.87 -7.54 21.28
N THR A 25 10.98 -8.10 22.12
CA THR A 25 9.58 -8.32 21.76
C THR A 25 8.83 -7.00 21.55
N ILE A 26 9.03 -6.01 22.42
CA ILE A 26 8.46 -4.67 22.25
C ILE A 26 8.99 -4.02 20.95
N ALA A 27 10.29 -4.14 20.68
CA ALA A 27 10.90 -3.62 19.46
C ALA A 27 10.31 -4.27 18.20
N VAL A 28 10.15 -5.60 18.19
CA VAL A 28 9.56 -6.33 17.05
C VAL A 28 8.10 -5.92 16.85
N LEU A 29 7.31 -5.76 17.91
CA LEU A 29 5.93 -5.28 17.80
C LEU A 29 5.86 -3.88 17.20
N GLY A 30 6.73 -2.98 17.63
CA GLY A 30 6.83 -1.62 17.06
C GLY A 30 7.22 -1.65 15.58
N LEU A 31 8.14 -2.53 15.18
CA LEU A 31 8.54 -2.70 13.78
C LEU A 31 7.42 -3.28 12.91
N VAL A 32 6.65 -4.25 13.43
CA VAL A 32 5.54 -4.85 12.70
C VAL A 32 4.45 -3.82 12.42
N VAL A 33 4.03 -3.06 13.45
CA VAL A 33 3.05 -1.97 13.27
C VAL A 33 3.61 -0.91 12.33
N GLY A 34 4.85 -0.46 12.54
CA GLY A 34 5.47 0.56 11.69
C GLY A 34 5.57 0.14 10.23
N LEU A 35 5.92 -1.12 9.94
CA LEU A 35 5.97 -1.64 8.57
C LEU A 35 4.57 -1.77 7.95
N SER A 36 3.57 -2.14 8.75
CA SER A 36 2.17 -2.19 8.30
C SER A 36 1.67 -0.81 7.88
N GLU A 37 1.91 0.21 8.68
CA GLU A 37 1.52 1.60 8.38
C GLU A 37 2.25 2.15 7.14
N VAL A 38 3.55 1.84 6.99
CA VAL A 38 4.31 2.22 5.78
C VAL A 38 3.72 1.54 4.54
N SER A 39 3.39 0.26 4.62
CA SER A 39 2.78 -0.47 3.50
C SER A 39 1.42 0.11 3.13
N LEU A 40 0.57 0.40 4.12
CA LEU A 40 -0.75 0.98 3.89
C LEU A 40 -0.63 2.36 3.23
N ASN A 41 0.22 3.23 3.76
CA ASN A 41 0.40 4.57 3.21
C ASN A 41 0.95 4.53 1.78
N ILE A 42 1.92 3.64 1.48
CA ILE A 42 2.42 3.50 0.11
C ILE A 42 1.30 3.06 -0.84
N ASN A 43 0.47 2.10 -0.43
CA ASN A 43 -0.64 1.63 -1.26
C ASN A 43 -1.65 2.76 -1.53
N ASN A 44 -2.00 3.54 -0.51
CA ASN A 44 -2.92 4.67 -0.65
C ASN A 44 -2.36 5.74 -1.61
N GLU A 45 -1.07 6.08 -1.49
CA GLU A 45 -0.44 7.05 -2.42
C GLU A 45 -0.38 6.52 -3.85
N LEU A 46 -0.16 5.21 -4.05
CA LEU A 46 -0.19 4.59 -5.38
C LEU A 46 -1.60 4.57 -5.98
N GLU A 47 -2.62 4.36 -5.15
CA GLU A 47 -4.03 4.48 -5.54
C GLU A 47 -4.35 5.91 -5.98
N ASP A 48 -3.96 6.92 -5.18
CA ASP A 48 -4.15 8.33 -5.51
C ASP A 48 -3.45 8.71 -6.82
N VAL A 49 -2.23 8.20 -7.06
CA VAL A 49 -1.53 8.35 -8.35
C VAL A 49 -2.31 7.69 -9.48
N GLY A 50 -2.79 6.46 -9.29
CA GLY A 50 -3.60 5.73 -10.28
C GLY A 50 -4.87 6.49 -10.65
N SER A 51 -5.58 7.00 -9.65
CA SER A 51 -6.77 7.83 -9.80
C SER A 51 -6.45 9.14 -10.53
N ALA A 52 -5.33 9.80 -10.21
CA ALA A 52 -4.90 11.01 -10.91
C ALA A 52 -4.64 10.76 -12.40
N PHE A 53 -4.03 9.62 -12.75
CA PHE A 53 -3.84 9.21 -14.14
C PHE A 53 -5.17 8.87 -14.84
N ALA A 54 -6.09 8.19 -14.15
CA ALA A 54 -7.42 7.89 -14.69
C ALA A 54 -8.26 9.17 -14.90
N ALA A 55 -8.17 10.13 -13.98
CA ALA A 55 -8.83 11.42 -14.06
C ALA A 55 -8.27 12.34 -15.15
N MET A 56 -7.09 12.02 -15.72
CA MET A 56 -6.62 12.71 -16.92
C MET A 56 -7.60 12.45 -18.06
N ARG A 57 -8.09 13.52 -18.70
CA ARG A 57 -9.04 13.41 -19.81
C ARG A 57 -8.37 12.68 -20.99
N GLN A 58 -8.69 11.40 -21.18
CA GLN A 58 -8.20 10.56 -22.28
C GLN A 58 -9.02 10.68 -23.58
N SER A 59 -10.07 11.51 -23.59
CA SER A 59 -10.95 11.67 -24.75
C SER A 59 -10.33 12.57 -25.82
N TYR A 60 -9.91 11.97 -26.92
CA TYR A 60 -9.84 12.66 -28.21
C TYR A 60 -11.21 12.54 -28.89
N GLU A 61 -11.88 13.67 -29.09
CA GLU A 61 -13.13 13.74 -29.83
C GLU A 61 -12.87 14.34 -31.22
N VAL A 62 -13.11 13.56 -32.27
CA VAL A 62 -13.13 14.07 -33.65
C VAL A 62 -14.58 14.29 -34.04
N SER A 63 -15.06 15.52 -33.88
CA SER A 63 -16.40 15.91 -34.34
C SER A 63 -16.43 15.97 -35.87
N CYS A 64 -17.52 15.47 -36.46
CA CYS A 64 -17.69 15.46 -37.90
C CYS A 64 -18.82 16.38 -38.34
N THR A 65 -18.62 17.03 -39.49
CA THR A 65 -19.61 17.93 -40.09
C THR A 65 -20.63 17.14 -40.93
N SER A 66 -21.88 17.63 -40.94
CA SER A 66 -23.00 17.07 -41.70
C SER A 66 -23.67 18.18 -42.50
N GLY A 67 -23.95 17.92 -43.78
CA GLY A 67 -24.61 18.85 -44.70
C GLY A 67 -25.57 18.14 -45.65
N HIS A 68 -26.28 18.90 -46.49
CA HIS A 68 -27.50 18.51 -47.23
C HIS A 68 -27.53 17.11 -47.89
N LYS A 69 -26.40 16.50 -48.24
CA LYS A 69 -26.30 15.12 -48.77
C LYS A 69 -25.07 14.33 -48.32
N ALA A 70 -24.36 14.77 -47.28
CA ALA A 70 -23.15 14.08 -46.81
C ALA A 70 -22.98 14.25 -45.30
N SER A 71 -22.74 13.14 -44.61
CA SER A 71 -22.25 13.12 -43.24
C SER A 71 -20.89 12.43 -43.18
N LYS A 72 -20.05 12.86 -42.26
CA LYS A 72 -18.85 12.13 -41.85
C LYS A 72 -19.10 11.56 -40.45
N SER A 73 -18.61 10.36 -40.17
CA SER A 73 -18.64 9.81 -38.81
C SER A 73 -17.36 10.16 -38.07
N GLY A 74 -17.53 10.73 -36.89
CA GLY A 74 -16.45 10.99 -35.94
C GLY A 74 -16.13 9.76 -35.10
N THR A 75 -15.05 9.87 -34.32
CA THR A 75 -14.69 8.89 -33.28
C THR A 75 -14.56 9.62 -31.96
N CYS A 76 -15.07 9.02 -30.90
CA CYS A 76 -14.85 9.45 -29.52
C CYS A 76 -14.43 8.24 -28.68
N PHE A 77 -13.57 8.47 -27.69
CA PHE A 77 -13.27 7.50 -26.64
C PHE A 77 -14.10 7.86 -25.41
N GLU A 78 -15.01 6.95 -25.05
CA GLU A 78 -15.88 7.04 -23.90
C GLU A 78 -15.44 5.96 -22.90
N ASP A 79 -14.78 6.37 -21.83
CA ASP A 79 -14.44 5.49 -20.72
C ASP A 79 -15.68 5.31 -19.84
N ARG A 80 -16.05 4.06 -19.56
CA ARG A 80 -17.24 3.74 -18.77
C ARG A 80 -16.80 3.37 -17.37
N CYS A 81 -17.37 4.03 -16.37
CA CYS A 81 -17.10 3.70 -14.98
C CYS A 81 -17.23 2.19 -14.72
N ASP A 82 -16.14 1.56 -14.31
CA ASP A 82 -16.08 0.16 -13.91
C ASP A 82 -16.01 0.01 -12.38
N PHE A 83 -15.85 -1.24 -11.92
CA PHE A 83 -15.85 -1.58 -10.49
C PHE A 83 -14.72 -0.90 -9.69
N CYS A 84 -13.69 -0.37 -10.35
CA CYS A 84 -12.48 0.20 -9.74
C CYS A 84 -12.42 1.73 -9.83
N ASP A 85 -13.48 2.40 -10.31
CA ASP A 85 -13.51 3.86 -10.53
C ASP A 85 -14.09 4.65 -9.34
N GLY A 86 -14.26 4.02 -8.18
CA GLY A 86 -14.73 4.64 -6.95
C GLY A 86 -13.61 5.33 -6.17
N GLN A 87 -13.87 6.52 -5.62
CA GLN A 87 -12.90 7.30 -4.84
C GLN A 87 -12.55 6.69 -3.45
N ASN A 88 -13.04 5.48 -3.15
CA ASN A 88 -13.02 4.85 -1.83
C ASN A 88 -12.74 3.33 -1.90
N ASP A 89 -12.13 2.81 -2.97
CA ASP A 89 -11.98 1.37 -3.15
C ASP A 89 -10.67 0.82 -2.56
N ILE A 90 -10.62 0.82 -1.23
CA ILE A 90 -9.87 -0.16 -0.42
C ILE A 90 -10.73 -0.61 0.78
N HIS A 91 -10.92 -1.92 0.91
CA HIS A 91 -11.39 -2.58 2.14
C HIS A 91 -10.27 -3.45 2.71
#